data_AF-A0AA44HFM6-F1
#
_entry.id   AF-A0AA44HFM6-F1
#
_cell.length_a   1.000
_cell.length_b   1.000
_cell.length_c   1.000
_cell.angle_alpha   90.00
_cell.angle_beta   90.00
_cell.angle_gamma   90.00
#
_symmetry.space_group_name_H-M   'P 1'
#
loop_
_entity.id
_entity.type
_entity.pdbx_description
1 polymer ?
#
loop_
_entity_poly.entity_id
_entity_poly.type
_entity_poly.pdbx_seq_one_letter_code
_entity_poly.pdbx_strand_id
1 'polypeptide(L)'
;MKFNDFLKQHSLREKEILIEGIDEKFTIRQLSMLEQLEIMEKNGIEIQENKDDKISIDFIKKNSNFRKEIILKCLVAPKIDEKTFDNLNQEGLNIIAKVADEILKFTNEVPKQESKGD
;
A
#
# COMPACT_ATOMS: atom_id res chain seq x y z
N MET A 1 19.28 4.65 -23.71
CA MET A 1 18.91 5.12 -22.36
C MET A 1 20.07 4.82 -21.43
N LYS A 2 20.53 5.76 -20.59
CA LYS A 2 21.64 5.48 -19.65
C LYS A 2 21.11 4.63 -18.50
N PHE A 3 21.94 3.75 -17.94
CA PHE A 3 21.58 2.88 -16.82
C PHE A 3 21.01 3.68 -15.62
N ASN A 4 21.54 4.88 -15.36
CA ASN A 4 21.01 5.78 -14.33
C ASN A 4 19.61 6.32 -14.64
N ASP A 5 19.26 6.52 -15.91
CA ASP A 5 17.92 6.94 -16.32
C ASP A 5 16.93 5.79 -16.19
N PHE A 6 17.37 4.55 -16.48
CA PHE A 6 16.60 3.33 -16.24
C PHE A 6 16.34 3.13 -14.74
N LEU A 7 17.37 3.22 -13.89
CA LEU A 7 17.22 3.10 -12.44
C LEU A 7 16.32 4.19 -11.84
N LYS A 8 16.35 5.43 -12.34
CA LYS A 8 15.46 6.51 -11.90
C LYS A 8 14.02 6.34 -12.40
N GLN A 9 13.81 5.73 -13.56
CA GLN A 9 12.46 5.44 -14.05
C GLN A 9 11.79 4.29 -13.30
N HIS A 10 12.61 3.34 -12.82
CA HIS A 10 12.19 2.16 -12.06
C HIS A 10 12.40 2.29 -10.54
N SER A 11 12.91 3.42 -10.05
CA SER A 11 13.02 3.69 -8.61
C SER A 11 11.64 3.90 -8.02
N LEU A 12 11.43 3.40 -6.80
CA LEU A 12 10.21 3.64 -6.04
C LEU A 12 9.98 5.15 -5.90
N ARG A 13 8.75 5.56 -6.21
CA ARG A 13 8.36 6.97 -6.16
C ARG A 13 7.65 7.30 -4.86
N GLU A 14 7.69 8.57 -4.49
CA GLU A 14 6.88 9.16 -3.44
C GLU A 14 5.82 10.07 -4.05
N LYS A 15 4.67 10.19 -3.39
CA LYS A 15 3.54 10.99 -3.83
C LYS A 15 2.81 11.57 -2.63
N GLU A 16 2.44 12.84 -2.73
CA GLU A 16 1.48 13.44 -1.80
C GLU A 16 0.06 13.07 -2.23
N ILE A 17 -0.76 12.65 -1.28
CA ILE A 17 -2.17 12.32 -1.48
C ILE A 17 -3.04 13.12 -0.51
N LEU A 18 -4.27 13.32 -0.94
CA LEU A 18 -5.36 13.89 -0.14
C LEU A 18 -6.41 12.80 0.03
N ILE A 19 -6.88 12.61 1.25
CA ILE A 19 -7.96 11.67 1.54
C ILE A 19 -9.25 12.48 1.71
N GLU A 20 -10.30 12.10 0.98
CA GLU A 20 -11.59 12.78 1.05
C GLU A 20 -12.13 12.77 2.50
N GLY A 21 -12.50 13.97 2.98
CA GLY A 21 -12.98 14.20 4.34
C GLY A 21 -11.88 14.49 5.36
N ILE A 22 -10.63 14.67 4.93
CA ILE A 22 -9.49 14.96 5.80
C ILE A 22 -8.71 16.16 5.24
N ASP A 23 -8.50 17.18 6.07
CA ASP A 23 -7.75 18.39 5.70
C ASP A 23 -6.22 18.20 5.75
N GLU A 24 -5.75 17.01 6.14
CA GLU A 24 -4.34 16.65 6.26
C GLU A 24 -3.81 16.01 4.97
N LYS A 25 -2.57 16.35 4.63
CA LYS A 25 -1.83 15.75 3.51
C LYS A 25 -1.03 14.55 3.98
N PHE A 26 -1.04 13.50 3.18
CA PHE A 26 -0.24 12.30 3.43
C PHE A 26 0.81 12.16 2.35
N THR A 27 2.04 11.84 2.72
CA THR A 27 3.09 11.44 1.78
C THR A 27 3.26 9.94 1.85
N ILE A 28 3.08 9.28 0.70
CA ILE A 28 3.20 7.83 0.56
C ILE A 28 4.30 7.47 -0.43
N ARG A 29 4.88 6.27 -0.28
CA ARG A 29 5.78 5.69 -1.27
C ARG A 29 5.23 4.42 -1.90
N GLN A 30 5.70 4.10 -3.10
CA GLN A 30 5.44 2.80 -3.72
C GLN A 30 6.09 1.66 -2.94
N LEU A 31 5.44 0.50 -2.97
CA LEU A 31 6.06 -0.77 -2.58
C LEU A 31 6.83 -1.35 -3.77
N SER A 32 8.04 -1.85 -3.54
CA SER A 32 8.67 -2.72 -4.54
C SER A 32 7.97 -4.07 -4.63
N MET A 33 8.13 -4.78 -5.75
CA MET A 33 7.59 -6.14 -5.89
C MET A 33 8.12 -7.10 -4.83
N LEU A 34 9.38 -6.95 -4.41
CA LEU A 34 9.97 -7.76 -3.34
C LEU A 34 9.26 -7.51 -2.01
N GLU A 35 9.03 -6.24 -1.67
CA GLU A 35 8.34 -5.88 -0.43
C GLU A 35 6.88 -6.35 -0.44
N GLN A 36 6.20 -6.31 -1.60
CA GLN A 36 4.86 -6.86 -1.73
C GLN A 36 4.85 -8.36 -1.46
N LEU A 37 5.79 -9.10 -2.06
CA LEU A 37 5.91 -10.54 -1.86
C LEU A 37 6.16 -10.88 -0.38
N GLU A 38 7.13 -10.22 0.25
CA GLU A 38 7.47 -10.43 1.67
C GLU A 38 6.26 -10.20 2.59
N ILE A 39 5.50 -9.11 2.37
CA ILE A 39 4.32 -8.77 3.17
C ILE A 39 3.19 -9.79 2.91
N MET A 40 2.97 -10.21 1.66
CA MET A 40 1.96 -11.19 1.32
C MET A 40 2.25 -12.56 1.94
N GLU A 41 3.49 -13.05 1.83
CA GLU A 41 3.92 -14.31 2.43
C GLU A 41 3.78 -14.28 3.96
N LYS A 42 4.28 -13.22 4.60
CA LYS A 42 4.20 -13.06 6.06
C LYS A 42 2.76 -13.09 6.58
N ASN A 43 1.83 -12.51 5.82
CA ASN A 43 0.42 -12.48 6.20
C ASN A 43 -0.38 -13.68 5.66
N GLY A 44 0.27 -14.63 4.98
CA GLY A 44 -0.37 -15.80 4.38
C GLY A 44 -1.54 -15.43 3.46
N ILE A 45 -1.35 -14.36 2.67
CA ILE A 45 -2.24 -13.93 1.59
C ILE A 45 -1.93 -14.83 0.39
N GLU A 46 -2.65 -15.94 0.29
CA GLU A 46 -2.57 -16.85 -0.85
C GLU A 46 -3.75 -16.59 -1.81
N ILE A 47 -3.53 -16.74 -3.10
CA ILE A 47 -4.60 -16.75 -4.10
C ILE A 47 -5.36 -18.06 -3.92
N GLN A 48 -6.48 -18.03 -3.18
CA GLN A 48 -7.32 -19.21 -3.03
C GLN A 48 -8.07 -19.47 -4.34
N GLU A 49 -7.85 -20.64 -4.95
CA GLU A 49 -8.58 -21.08 -6.14
C GLU A 49 -10.00 -21.58 -5.84
N ASN A 50 -10.35 -21.81 -4.57
CA ASN A 50 -11.64 -22.39 -4.18
C ASN A 50 -12.55 -21.41 -3.42
N LYS A 51 -13.76 -21.25 -3.96
CA LYS A 51 -14.87 -20.44 -3.43
C LYS A 51 -15.57 -21.18 -2.28
N ASP A 52 -15.09 -21.02 -1.06
CA ASP A 52 -15.93 -21.23 0.12
C ASP A 52 -16.54 -19.89 0.52
N ASP A 53 -17.86 -19.73 0.37
CA ASP A 53 -18.62 -18.49 0.65
C ASP A 53 -18.71 -18.14 2.16
N LYS A 54 -17.84 -18.69 3.01
CA LYS A 54 -17.79 -18.39 4.44
C LYS A 54 -16.67 -17.41 4.74
N ILE A 55 -17.04 -16.24 5.27
CA ILE A 55 -16.10 -15.25 5.78
C ILE A 55 -15.36 -15.84 6.99
N SER A 56 -14.09 -16.20 6.80
CA SER A 56 -13.22 -16.68 7.88
C SER A 56 -12.65 -15.53 8.70
N ILE A 57 -12.76 -15.61 10.03
CA ILE A 57 -12.17 -14.63 10.96
C ILE A 57 -10.66 -14.54 10.78
N ASP A 58 -10.00 -15.66 10.49
CA ASP A 58 -8.55 -15.69 10.28
C ASP A 58 -8.16 -14.95 9.00
N PHE A 59 -8.98 -15.03 7.96
CA PHE A 59 -8.75 -14.29 6.72
C PHE A 59 -8.90 -12.77 6.94
N ILE A 60 -9.91 -12.35 7.72
CA ILE A 60 -10.07 -10.94 8.10
C ILE A 60 -8.83 -10.44 8.85
N LYS A 61 -8.33 -11.20 9.82
CA LYS A 61 -7.12 -10.84 10.60
C LYS A 61 -5.90 -10.72 9.71
N LYS A 62 -5.67 -11.69 8.82
CA LYS A 62 -4.57 -11.67 7.84
C LYS A 62 -4.63 -10.42 6.96
N ASN A 63 -5.79 -10.08 6.42
CA ASN A 63 -5.98 -8.89 5.60
C ASN A 63 -5.78 -7.58 6.39
N SER A 64 -6.23 -7.54 7.65
CA SER A 64 -6.01 -6.39 8.53
C SER A 64 -4.52 -6.18 8.82
N ASN A 65 -3.79 -7.25 9.13
CA ASN A 65 -2.35 -7.20 9.38
C ASN A 65 -1.56 -6.81 8.11
N PHE A 66 -1.98 -7.34 6.96
CA PHE A 66 -1.44 -6.95 5.66
C PHE A 66 -1.54 -5.43 5.43
N ARG A 67 -2.73 -4.84 5.63
CA ARG A 67 -2.94 -3.38 5.50
C ARG A 67 -2.14 -2.58 6.52
N LYS A 68 -2.03 -3.06 7.77
CA LYS A 68 -1.19 -2.45 8.80
C LYS A 68 0.28 -2.39 8.38
N GLU A 69 0.82 -3.48 7.86
CA GLU A 69 2.22 -3.54 7.42
C GLU A 69 2.51 -2.62 6.25
N ILE A 70 1.60 -2.55 5.27
CA ILE A 70 1.69 -1.61 4.15
C ILE A 70 1.84 -0.17 4.68
N ILE A 71 0.99 0.22 5.62
CA ILE A 71 1.00 1.57 6.18
C ILE A 71 2.30 1.86 6.91
N LEU A 72 2.72 0.97 7.81
CA LEU A 72 3.95 1.15 8.58
C LEU A 72 5.19 1.26 7.69
N LYS A 73 5.17 0.63 6.51
CA LYS A 73 6.30 0.62 5.57
C LYS A 73 6.29 1.78 4.57
N CYS A 74 5.10 2.24 4.18
CA CYS A 74 4.93 3.12 3.02
C CYS A 74 4.32 4.49 3.30
N LEU A 75 3.76 4.71 4.49
CA LEU A 75 3.40 6.05 4.93
C LEU A 75 4.65 6.79 5.39
N VAL A 76 5.06 7.80 4.63
CA VAL A 76 6.25 8.61 4.89
C VAL A 76 5.91 9.74 5.87
N ALA A 77 4.77 10.40 5.65
CA ALA A 77 4.28 11.47 6.52
C ALA A 77 2.73 11.52 6.53
N PRO A 78 2.09 11.71 7.70
CA PRO A 78 2.68 11.67 9.04
C PRO A 78 3.20 10.27 9.37
N LYS A 79 4.34 10.19 10.06
CA LYS A 79 4.95 8.90 10.42
C LYS A 79 4.21 8.30 11.62
N ILE A 80 3.71 7.08 11.46
CA ILE A 80 2.96 6.35 12.48
C ILE A 80 3.78 5.13 12.89
N ASP A 81 3.92 4.89 14.20
CA ASP A 81 4.53 3.68 14.72
C ASP A 81 3.47 2.60 15.05
N GLU A 82 3.94 1.38 15.30
CA GLU A 82 3.06 0.26 15.59
C GLU A 82 2.15 0.50 16.80
N LYS A 83 2.69 1.12 17.86
CA LYS A 83 1.93 1.43 19.07
C LYS A 83 0.81 2.44 18.81
N THR A 84 1.08 3.45 17.98
CA THR A 84 0.09 4.45 17.60
C THR A 84 -1.00 3.80 16.78
N PHE A 85 -0.64 2.93 15.83
CA PHE A 85 -1.59 2.20 14.99
C PHE A 85 -2.54 1.34 15.84
N ASP A 86 -2.01 0.58 16.81
CA ASP A 86 -2.80 -0.34 17.64
C ASP A 86 -3.78 0.38 18.59
N ASN A 87 -3.58 1.68 18.80
CA ASN A 87 -4.44 2.52 19.64
C ASN A 87 -5.36 3.46 18.82
N LEU A 88 -5.42 3.30 17.49
CA LEU A 88 -6.35 4.08 16.66
C LEU A 88 -7.80 3.75 16.99
N ASN A 89 -8.62 4.79 17.04
CA ASN A 89 -10.07 4.64 17.09
C ASN A 89 -10.63 4.25 15.70
N GLN A 90 -11.93 3.99 15.62
CA GLN A 90 -12.60 3.60 14.37
C GLN A 90 -12.40 4.61 13.23
N GLU A 91 -12.40 5.90 13.54
CA GLU A 91 -12.17 6.96 12.55
C GLU A 91 -10.74 6.88 12.00
N GLY A 92 -9.73 6.79 12.87
CA GLY A 92 -8.33 6.61 12.49
C GLY A 92 -8.11 5.34 11.66
N LEU A 93 -8.73 4.22 12.04
CA LEU A 93 -8.65 2.97 11.27
C LEU A 93 -9.25 3.13 9.86
N ASN A 94 -10.37 3.85 9.72
CA ASN A 94 -10.98 4.11 8.42
C ASN A 94 -10.08 4.98 7.53
N ILE A 95 -9.45 6.00 8.10
CA ILE A 95 -8.50 6.87 7.39
C ILE A 95 -7.33 6.05 6.88
N ILE A 96 -6.74 5.26 7.76
CA ILE A 96 -5.58 4.43 7.45
C ILE A 96 -5.91 3.35 6.41
N ALA A 97 -7.13 2.79 6.44
CA ALA A 97 -7.59 1.88 5.40
C ALA A 97 -7.62 2.55 4.01
N LYS A 98 -8.12 3.80 3.92
CA LYS A 98 -8.11 4.57 2.67
C LYS A 98 -6.68 4.88 2.18
N VAL A 99 -5.78 5.24 3.10
CA VAL A 99 -4.36 5.48 2.76
C VAL A 99 -3.71 4.19 2.24
N ALA A 100 -4.02 3.03 2.84
CA ALA A 100 -3.48 1.75 2.39
C ALA A 100 -3.94 1.41 0.96
N ASP A 101 -5.21 1.69 0.65
CA ASP A 101 -5.74 1.51 -0.71
C ASP A 101 -5.04 2.44 -1.72
N GLU A 102 -4.76 3.69 -1.35
CA GLU A 102 -4.00 4.62 -2.21
C GLU A 102 -2.55 4.17 -2.41
N ILE A 103 -1.89 3.61 -1.39
CA ILE A 103 -0.55 3.00 -1.54
C ILE A 103 -0.59 1.84 -2.53
N LEU A 104 -1.57 0.95 -2.41
CA LEU A 104 -1.72 -0.20 -3.31
C LEU A 104 -2.02 0.23 -4.74
N LYS A 105 -2.87 1.25 -4.95
CA LYS A 105 -3.11 1.83 -6.28
C LYS A 105 -1.83 2.42 -6.84
N PHE A 106 -1.14 3.27 -6.09
CA PHE A 106 0.10 3.93 -6.53
C PHE A 106 1.20 2.93 -6.85
N THR A 107 1.28 1.83 -6.09
CA THR A 107 2.20 0.73 -6.34
C THR A 107 1.93 0.03 -7.68
N ASN A 108 0.66 -0.10 -8.06
CA ASN A 108 0.23 -0.74 -9.30
C ASN A 108 0.05 0.24 -10.48
N GLU A 109 0.27 1.54 -10.27
CA GLU A 109 0.29 2.53 -11.35
C GLU A 109 1.49 2.22 -12.27
N VAL A 110 1.22 1.47 -13.34
CA VAL A 110 2.18 1.26 -14.42
C VAL A 110 2.57 2.63 -14.98
N PRO A 111 3.86 2.93 -15.20
CA PRO A 111 4.22 4.15 -15.92
C PRO A 111 3.48 4.12 -17.25
N LYS A 112 2.56 5.07 -17.48
CA LYS A 112 1.93 5.22 -18.79
C LYS A 112 3.06 5.34 -19.80
N GLN A 113 3.29 4.29 -20.60
CA GLN A 113 4.16 4.42 -21.75
C GLN A 113 3.52 5.48 -22.62
N GLU A 114 4.16 6.64 -22.73
CA GLU A 114 3.88 7.55 -23.83
C GLU A 114 4.17 6.75 -25.10
N SER A 115 3.12 6.22 -25.71
CA SER A 115 3.20 5.68 -27.05
C SER A 115 3.68 6.84 -27.90
N LYS A 116 4.95 6.78 -28.31
CA LYS A 116 5.43 7.63 -29.39
C LYS A 116 4.62 7.21 -30.60
N GLY A 117 3.56 7.96 -30.87
CA GLY A 117 2.92 7.95 -32.16
C GLY A 117 3.93 8.44 -33.16
N ASP A 118 4.38 7.54 -34.03
CA ASP A 118 4.82 7.83 -35.39
C ASP A 118 3.85 7.10 -36.33
#